data_AF-A0A4Y1YPH0-F1
#
_entry.id   AF-A0A4Y1YPH0-F1
#
_cell.length_a   1.000
_cell.length_b   1.000
_cell.length_c   1.000
_cell.angle_alpha   90.00
_cell.angle_beta   90.00
_cell.angle_gamma   90.00
#
_symmetry.space_group_name_H-M   'P 1'
#
loop_
_entity.id
_entity.type
_entity.pdbx_description
1 polymer ?
#
loop_
_entity_poly.entity_id
_entity_poly.type
_entity_poly.pdbx_seq_one_letter_code
_entity_poly.pdbx_strand_id
1 'polypeptide(L)'
;MDDLLFGVSVEMLQEVTGEDLRVIKQWKKGTRRLSEPARKLVKMFVYGDASDLLGKGWNGFYFRDGLLYVPEWRNGFGANDIRALFFRCQLVFCLESEVKLLKDELERRNREMDALEVKADFYRRQMQLESRMGLMLERCFN
;
A
#
# COMPACT_ATOMS: atom_id res chain seq x y z
N MET A 1 -18.06 10.22 -37.03
CA MET A 1 -18.77 11.01 -36.00
C MET A 1 -18.14 10.58 -34.69
N ASP A 2 -17.63 11.49 -33.87
CA ASP A 2 -16.99 11.07 -32.61
C ASP A 2 -18.05 10.39 -31.73
N ASP A 3 -17.99 9.05 -31.63
CA ASP A 3 -18.88 8.22 -30.78
C ASP A 3 -18.90 8.71 -29.32
N LEU A 4 -17.85 9.43 -28.93
CA LEU A 4 -17.67 10.10 -27.64
C LEU A 4 -18.79 11.08 -27.26
N LEU A 5 -19.53 11.61 -28.25
CA LEU A 5 -20.60 12.59 -28.02
C LEU A 5 -22.01 11.99 -28.11
N PHE A 6 -22.12 10.71 -28.45
CA PHE A 6 -23.41 10.05 -28.62
C PHE A 6 -24.05 9.79 -27.25
N GLY A 7 -25.27 10.27 -27.04
CA GLY A 7 -26.01 10.13 -25.77
C GLY A 7 -25.70 11.17 -24.68
N VAL A 8 -24.68 12.01 -24.85
CA VAL A 8 -24.32 13.05 -23.86
C VAL A 8 -25.17 14.30 -24.05
N SER A 9 -25.74 14.88 -22.98
CA SER A 9 -26.54 16.12 -23.07
C SER A 9 -25.64 17.34 -23.35
N VAL A 10 -26.22 18.39 -23.95
CA VAL A 10 -25.48 19.65 -24.23
C VAL A 10 -25.12 20.37 -22.93
N GLU A 11 -25.97 20.26 -21.91
CA GLU A 11 -25.77 20.82 -20.57
C GLU A 11 -24.58 20.16 -19.86
N MET A 12 -24.50 18.82 -19.90
CA MET A 12 -23.38 18.06 -19.35
C MET A 12 -22.06 18.44 -20.00
N LEU A 13 -22.05 18.60 -21.33
CA LEU A 13 -20.84 19.03 -22.06
C LEU A 13 -20.44 20.46 -21.68
N GLN A 14 -21.40 21.35 -21.48
CA GLN A 14 -21.12 22.72 -21.05
C GLN A 14 -20.51 22.77 -19.65
N GLU A 15 -21.03 21.96 -18.72
CA GLU A 15 -20.49 21.85 -17.36
C GLU A 15 -19.08 21.26 -17.35
N VAL A 16 -18.83 20.22 -18.14
CA VAL A 16 -17.54 19.51 -18.16
C VAL A 16 -16.45 20.29 -18.91
N THR A 17 -16.78 20.89 -20.05
CA THR A 17 -15.77 21.56 -20.89
C THR A 17 -15.71 23.07 -20.68
N GLY A 18 -16.72 23.69 -20.06
CA GLY A 18 -16.79 25.14 -19.83
C GLY A 18 -16.98 25.97 -21.12
N GLU A 19 -17.39 25.33 -22.22
CA GLU A 19 -17.40 25.93 -23.56
C GLU A 19 -18.77 26.50 -23.93
N ASP A 20 -18.81 27.43 -24.89
CA ASP A 20 -20.06 28.05 -25.33
C ASP A 20 -20.98 27.01 -26.01
N LEU A 21 -22.28 27.08 -25.70
CA LEU A 21 -23.36 26.33 -26.35
C LEU A 21 -23.28 26.34 -27.88
N ARG A 22 -22.80 27.43 -28.49
CA ARG A 22 -22.57 27.51 -29.94
C ARG A 22 -21.52 26.51 -30.42
N VAL A 23 -20.41 26.40 -29.69
CA VAL A 23 -19.29 25.51 -30.00
C VAL A 23 -19.69 24.05 -29.75
N ILE A 24 -20.39 23.77 -28.66
CA ILE A 24 -20.89 22.42 -28.31
C ILE A 24 -21.89 21.91 -29.37
N LYS A 25 -22.79 22.78 -29.84
CA LYS A 25 -23.71 22.44 -30.95
C LYS A 25 -22.97 22.14 -32.26
N GLN A 26 -21.87 22.83 -32.54
CA GLN A 26 -21.03 22.57 -33.71
C GLN A 26 -20.29 21.23 -33.59
N TRP A 27 -19.85 20.86 -32.38
CA TRP A 27 -19.25 19.54 -32.10
C TRP A 27 -20.25 18.41 -32.32
N LYS A 28 -21.47 18.52 -31.77
CA LYS A 28 -22.52 17.51 -31.99
C LYS A 28 -22.95 17.37 -33.45
N LYS A 29 -22.95 18.47 -34.21
CA LYS A 29 -23.25 18.47 -35.65
C LYS A 29 -22.09 17.94 -36.52
N GLY A 30 -20.90 17.72 -35.94
CA GLY A 30 -19.70 17.29 -36.67
C GLY A 30 -19.07 18.39 -37.54
N THR A 31 -19.51 19.64 -37.41
CA THR A 31 -19.01 20.78 -38.21
C THR A 31 -17.66 21.27 -37.70
N ARG A 32 -17.33 21.01 -36.43
CA ARG A 32 -16.07 21.39 -35.79
C ARG A 32 -15.55 20.18 -35.00
N ARG A 33 -14.25 19.90 -35.09
CA ARG A 33 -13.60 18.84 -34.28
C ARG A 33 -13.52 19.27 -32.81
N LEU A 34 -13.63 18.31 -31.89
CA LEU A 34 -13.37 18.56 -30.48
C LEU A 34 -11.91 18.99 -30.30
N SER A 35 -11.69 19.95 -29.40
CA SER A 35 -10.34 20.27 -28.95
C SER A 35 -9.77 19.09 -28.17
N GLU A 36 -8.45 18.88 -28.25
CA GLU A 36 -7.76 17.82 -27.51
C GLU A 36 -8.06 17.84 -26.00
N PRO A 37 -8.05 18.99 -25.30
CA PRO A 37 -8.42 19.05 -23.89
C PRO A 37 -9.89 18.66 -23.64
N ALA A 38 -10.82 19.14 -24.46
CA ALA A 38 -12.23 18.80 -24.33
C ALA A 38 -12.47 17.30 -24.57
N ARG A 39 -11.77 16.69 -25.54
CA ARG A 39 -11.85 15.24 -25.78
C ARG A 39 -11.40 14.45 -24.54
N LYS A 40 -10.31 14.85 -23.89
CA LYS A 40 -9.81 14.20 -22.67
C LYS A 40 -10.78 14.31 -21.50
N LEU A 41 -11.35 15.50 -21.28
CA LEU A 41 -12.33 15.72 -20.22
C LEU A 41 -13.62 14.93 -20.45
N VAL A 42 -14.13 14.95 -21.68
CA VAL A 42 -15.31 14.15 -22.05
C VAL A 42 -15.04 12.67 -21.87
N LYS A 43 -13.85 12.17 -22.27
CA LYS A 43 -13.50 10.77 -22.08
C LYS A 43 -13.47 10.37 -20.61
N MET A 44 -12.87 11.20 -19.75
CA MET A 44 -12.84 10.95 -18.31
C MET A 44 -14.23 11.01 -17.68
N PHE A 45 -15.05 12.02 -18.02
CA PHE A 45 -16.33 12.21 -17.35
C PHE A 45 -17.42 11.24 -17.85
N VAL A 46 -17.42 10.91 -19.14
CA VAL A 46 -18.45 10.07 -19.76
C VAL A 46 -18.09 8.58 -19.70
N TYR A 47 -16.82 8.23 -19.94
CA TYR A 47 -16.38 6.83 -19.97
C TYR A 47 -15.62 6.41 -18.70
N GLY A 48 -15.32 7.36 -17.82
CA GLY A 48 -14.55 7.11 -16.61
C GLY A 48 -13.05 6.94 -16.86
N ASP A 49 -12.60 6.89 -18.12
CA ASP A 49 -11.22 6.56 -18.46
C ASP A 49 -10.28 7.74 -18.19
N ALA A 50 -9.45 7.59 -17.15
CA ALA A 50 -8.51 8.61 -16.73
C ALA A 50 -7.11 8.48 -17.38
N SER A 51 -6.86 7.44 -18.18
CA SER A 51 -5.55 7.17 -18.77
C SER A 51 -5.03 8.31 -19.66
N ASP A 52 -5.93 8.94 -20.43
CA ASP A 52 -5.57 10.05 -21.34
C ASP A 52 -5.22 11.36 -20.61
N LEU A 53 -5.68 11.52 -19.37
CA LEU A 53 -5.45 12.70 -18.54
C LEU A 53 -4.30 12.49 -17.55
N LEU A 54 -4.30 11.38 -16.82
CA LEU A 54 -3.38 11.08 -15.72
C LEU A 54 -2.16 10.26 -16.17
N GLY A 55 -2.16 9.75 -17.40
CA GLY A 55 -1.05 9.02 -18.02
C GLY A 55 -1.21 7.50 -17.96
N LYS A 56 -0.23 6.80 -18.56
CA LYS A 56 -0.26 5.34 -18.80
C LYS A 56 -0.39 4.48 -17.53
N GLY A 57 -0.04 5.02 -16.36
CA GLY A 57 -0.19 4.33 -15.07
C GLY A 57 -1.66 4.10 -14.67
N TRP A 58 -2.60 4.83 -15.29
CA TRP A 58 -4.04 4.73 -15.05
C TRP A 58 -4.77 3.87 -16.09
N ASN A 59 -4.03 3.13 -16.92
CA ASN A 59 -4.64 2.23 -17.89
C ASN A 59 -5.51 1.17 -17.20
N GLY A 60 -6.77 1.07 -17.62
CA GLY A 60 -7.74 0.14 -17.05
C GLY A 60 -8.45 0.63 -15.79
N PHE A 61 -8.02 1.76 -15.21
CA PHE A 61 -8.74 2.40 -14.12
C PHE A 61 -9.88 3.22 -14.70
N TYR A 62 -11.05 3.16 -14.06
CA TYR A 62 -12.18 3.96 -14.49
C TYR A 62 -12.94 4.57 -13.30
N PHE A 63 -13.43 5.78 -13.48
CA PHE A 63 -14.28 6.47 -12.53
C PHE A 63 -15.75 6.27 -12.89
N ARG A 64 -16.57 5.88 -11.92
CA ARG A 64 -18.02 5.74 -12.11
C ARG A 64 -18.74 6.02 -10.81
N ASP A 65 -19.80 6.84 -10.87
CA ASP A 65 -20.64 7.19 -9.72
C ASP A 65 -19.84 7.74 -8.51
N GLY A 66 -18.76 8.48 -8.78
CA GLY A 66 -17.86 9.03 -7.76
C GLY A 66 -16.91 8.01 -7.11
N LEU A 67 -16.87 6.78 -7.61
CA LEU A 67 -15.96 5.72 -7.18
C LEU A 67 -14.84 5.49 -8.19
N LEU A 68 -13.66 5.17 -7.70
CA LEU A 68 -12.52 4.71 -8.50
C LEU A 68 -12.57 3.18 -8.60
N TYR A 69 -12.62 2.64 -9.80
CA TYR A 69 -12.50 1.20 -10.04
C TYR A 69 -11.10 0.86 -10.50
N VAL A 70 -10.54 -0.15 -9.85
CA VAL A 70 -9.21 -0.70 -10.15
C VAL A 70 -9.41 -1.97 -10.99
N PRO A 71 -8.59 -2.22 -12.02
CA PRO A 71 -8.61 -3.48 -12.75
C PRO A 71 -8.57 -4.67 -11.78
N GLU A 72 -9.37 -5.71 -12.05
CA GLU A 72 -9.46 -6.94 -11.23
C GLU A 72 -10.24 -6.80 -9.91
N TRP A 73 -10.60 -5.58 -9.49
CA TRP A 73 -11.37 -5.36 -8.27
C TRP A 73 -12.86 -5.25 -8.57
N ARG A 74 -13.69 -5.97 -7.81
CA ARG A 74 -15.15 -5.99 -8.00
C ARG A 74 -15.84 -4.71 -7.54
N ASN A 75 -15.32 -4.08 -6.49
CA ASN A 75 -15.92 -2.92 -5.86
C ASN A 75 -15.09 -1.67 -6.17
N GLY A 76 -15.79 -0.55 -6.36
CA GLY A 76 -15.16 0.76 -6.49
C GLY A 76 -14.74 1.29 -5.11
N PHE A 77 -13.73 2.15 -5.13
CA PHE A 77 -13.19 2.82 -3.96
C PHE A 77 -13.73 4.24 -3.86
N GLY A 78 -14.32 4.58 -2.72
CA GLY A 78 -14.68 5.94 -2.40
C GLY A 78 -13.49 6.75 -1.89
N ALA A 79 -13.69 8.06 -1.74
CA ALA A 79 -12.66 8.95 -1.20
C ALA A 79 -12.18 8.53 0.21
N ASN A 80 -13.08 8.02 1.05
CA ASN A 80 -12.74 7.53 2.38
C ASN A 80 -11.91 6.24 2.33
N ASP A 81 -12.18 5.35 1.37
CA ASP A 81 -11.40 4.11 1.19
C ASP A 81 -9.99 4.42 0.70
N ILE A 82 -9.87 5.33 -0.27
CA ILE A 82 -8.58 5.82 -0.77
C ILE A 82 -7.77 6.46 0.37
N ARG A 83 -8.41 7.28 1.21
CA ARG A 83 -7.77 7.87 2.39
C ARG A 83 -7.36 6.80 3.40
N ALA A 84 -8.22 5.82 3.67
CA ALA A 84 -7.93 4.74 4.59
C ALA A 84 -6.76 3.87 4.10
N LEU A 85 -6.66 3.63 2.79
CA LEU A 85 -5.55 2.90 2.18
C LEU A 85 -4.20 3.57 2.47
N PHE A 86 -4.13 4.91 2.35
CA PHE A 86 -2.91 5.64 2.67
C PHE A 86 -2.43 5.38 4.10
N PHE A 87 -3.31 5.54 5.09
CA PHE A 87 -2.97 5.30 6.49
C PHE A 87 -2.68 3.83 6.80
N ARG A 88 -3.38 2.90 6.12
CA ARG A 88 -3.10 1.46 6.25
C ARG A 88 -1.72 1.11 5.74
N CYS A 89 -1.30 1.65 4.60
CA CYS A 89 0.06 1.43 4.08
C CYS A 89 1.12 1.95 5.06
N GLN A 90 0.90 3.14 5.66
CA GLN A 90 1.79 3.67 6.68
C GLN A 90 1.85 2.78 7.92
N LEU A 91 0.70 2.28 8.39
CA LEU A 91 0.63 1.38 9.53
C LEU A 91 1.36 0.06 9.24
N VAL A 92 1.14 -0.54 8.07
CA VAL A 92 1.83 -1.77 7.65
C VAL A 92 3.34 -1.57 7.68
N PHE A 93 3.84 -0.47 7.11
CA PHE A 93 5.26 -0.15 7.12
C PHE A 93 5.82 -0.03 8.55
N CYS A 94 5.12 0.67 9.44
CA CYS A 94 5.52 0.79 10.85
C CYS A 94 5.56 -0.58 11.54
N LEU A 95 4.52 -1.40 11.35
CA LEU A 95 4.42 -2.72 11.95
C LEU A 95 5.51 -3.67 11.41
N GLU A 96 5.82 -3.63 10.12
CA GLU A 96 6.90 -4.42 9.53
C GLU A 96 8.26 -4.06 10.13
N SER A 97 8.52 -2.77 10.34
CA SER A 97 9.73 -2.29 11.01
C SER A 97 9.82 -2.77 12.47
N GLU A 98 8.71 -2.67 13.20
CA GLU A 98 8.64 -3.11 14.60
C GLU A 98 8.84 -4.63 14.74
N VAL A 99 8.19 -5.41 13.88
CA VAL A 99 8.37 -6.87 13.82
C VAL A 99 9.83 -7.25 13.56
N LYS A 100 10.53 -6.51 12.69
CA LYS A 100 11.95 -6.73 12.43
C LYS A 100 12.79 -6.48 13.69
N LEU A 101 12.59 -5.35 14.35
CA LEU A 101 13.33 -5.01 15.57
C LEU A 101 13.10 -6.04 16.69
N LEU A 102 11.86 -6.47 16.87
CA LEU A 102 11.51 -7.49 17.87
C LEU A 102 12.17 -8.84 17.59
N LYS A 103 12.24 -9.24 16.31
CA LYS A 103 12.94 -10.47 15.91
C LYS A 103 14.45 -10.37 16.20
N ASP A 104 15.06 -9.25 15.85
CA ASP A 104 16.49 -9.01 16.11
C ASP A 104 16.79 -9.03 17.63
N GLU A 105 15.91 -8.46 18.45
CA GLU A 105 16.07 -8.50 19.90
C GLU A 105 15.87 -9.91 20.47
N LEU A 106 14.89 -10.68 19.99
CA LEU A 106 14.71 -12.07 20.38
C LEU A 106 15.96 -12.91 20.06
N GLU A 107 16.55 -12.74 18.88
CA GLU A 107 17.80 -13.44 18.53
C GLU A 107 18.94 -13.07 19.47
N ARG A 108 19.09 -11.77 19.79
CA ARG A 108 20.12 -11.31 20.74
C ARG A 108 19.93 -11.96 22.12
N ARG A 109 18.70 -11.99 22.63
CA ARG A 109 18.39 -12.59 23.95
C ARG A 109 18.64 -14.09 23.97
N ASN A 110 18.29 -14.80 22.90
CA ASN A 110 18.57 -16.24 22.80
C ASN A 110 20.08 -16.51 22.86
N ARG A 111 20.90 -15.74 22.13
CA ARG A 111 22.37 -15.86 22.21
C ARG A 111 22.92 -15.55 23.61
N GLU A 112 22.35 -14.57 24.30
CA GLU A 112 22.71 -14.27 25.70
C GLU A 112 22.37 -15.44 26.64
N MET A 113 21.20 -16.05 26.47
CA MET A 113 20.78 -17.23 27.23
C MET A 113 21.70 -18.42 27.00
N ASP A 114 21.99 -18.76 25.74
CA ASP A 114 22.89 -19.85 25.39
C ASP A 114 24.27 -19.68 26.05
N ALA A 115 24.80 -18.45 26.03
CA ALA A 115 26.08 -18.13 26.66
C ALA A 115 26.03 -18.26 28.20
N LEU A 116 24.91 -17.92 28.83
CA LEU A 116 24.72 -18.08 30.26
C LEU A 116 24.56 -19.54 30.67
N GLU A 117 23.86 -20.36 29.86
CA GLU A 117 23.74 -21.80 30.09
C GLU A 117 25.10 -22.49 30.07
N VAL A 118 25.95 -22.18 29.08
CA VAL A 118 27.33 -22.70 29.01
C VAL A 118 28.13 -22.32 30.25
N LYS A 119 28.04 -21.07 30.72
CA LYS A 119 28.73 -20.62 31.93
C LYS A 119 28.19 -21.32 33.18
N ALA A 120 26.88 -21.47 33.31
CA ALA A 120 26.24 -22.13 34.45
C ALA A 120 26.66 -23.60 34.53
N ASP A 121 26.69 -24.30 33.40
CA ASP A 121 27.15 -25.69 33.32
C ASP A 121 28.62 -25.84 33.71
N PHE A 122 29.48 -24.93 33.26
CA PHE A 122 30.88 -24.89 33.66
C PHE A 122 31.04 -24.76 35.18
N TYR A 123 30.38 -23.77 35.79
CA TYR A 123 30.45 -23.55 37.23
C TYR A 123 29.87 -24.72 38.04
N ARG A 124 28.78 -25.36 37.58
CA ARG A 124 28.26 -26.58 38.21
C ARG A 124 29.30 -27.70 38.23
N ARG A 125 30.00 -27.93 37.11
CA ARG A 125 31.06 -28.96 37.03
C ARG A 125 32.24 -28.61 37.93
N GLN A 126 32.67 -27.35 37.96
CA GLN A 126 33.74 -26.89 38.83
C GLN A 126 33.38 -27.09 40.32
N MET A 127 32.19 -26.69 40.74
CA MET A 127 31.73 -26.85 42.11
C MET A 127 31.67 -28.33 42.53
N GLN A 128 31.24 -29.23 41.64
CA GLN A 128 31.26 -30.67 41.90
C GLN A 128 32.68 -31.22 42.09
N LEU A 129 33.65 -30.74 41.30
CA LEU A 129 35.06 -31.12 41.43
C LEU A 129 35.65 -30.62 42.76
N GLU A 130 35.44 -29.34 43.08
CA GLU A 130 35.90 -28.73 44.33
C GLU A 130 35.32 -29.45 45.55
N SER A 131 34.02 -29.78 45.52
CA SER A 131 33.37 -30.55 46.59
C SER A 131 33.99 -31.93 46.78
N ARG A 132 34.25 -32.68 45.69
CA ARG A 132 34.92 -33.99 45.76
C ARG A 132 36.35 -33.88 46.30
N MET A 133 37.11 -32.88 45.85
CA MET A 133 38.47 -32.64 46.35
C MET A 133 38.46 -32.27 47.83
N GLY A 134 37.53 -31.43 48.28
CA GLY A 134 37.36 -31.08 49.69
C GLY A 134 37.10 -32.32 50.55
N LEU A 135 36.18 -33.20 50.13
CA LEU A 135 35.90 -34.46 50.83
C LEU A 135 37.11 -35.40 50.88
N MET A 136 37.94 -35.43 49.83
CA MET A 136 39.18 -36.22 49.84
C MET A 136 40.21 -35.65 50.81
N LEU A 137 40.40 -34.33 50.81
CA LEU A 137 41.32 -33.65 51.73
C LEU A 137 40.89 -33.85 53.19
N GLU A 138 39.59 -33.74 53.48
CA GLU A 138 39.04 -34.04 54.80
C GLU A 138 39.41 -35.46 55.26
N ARG A 139 39.31 -36.47 54.38
CA ARG A 139 39.68 -37.85 54.70
C ARG A 139 41.19 -38.09 54.86
N CYS A 140 42.03 -37.24 54.30
CA CYS A 140 43.49 -37.39 54.35
C CYS A 140 44.11 -36.67 55.56
N PHE A 141 43.44 -35.64 56.08
CA PHE A 141 44.00 -34.73 57.08
C PHE A 141 43.18 -34.64 58.39
N ASN A 142 42.04 -35.34 58.49
CA ASN A 142 41.38 -35.71 59.75
C ASN A 142 41.51 -37.20 60.01
#